data_AF-A0A1G1VEL7-F1
#
_entry.id   AF-A0A1G1VEL7-F1
#
_cell.length_a   1.000
_cell.length_b   1.000
_cell.length_c   1.000
_cell.angle_alpha   90.00
_cell.angle_beta   90.00
_cell.angle_gamma   90.00
#
_symmetry.space_group_name_H-M   'P 1'
#
loop_
_entity.id
_entity.type
_entity.pdbx_description
1 polymer ?
#
loop_
_entity_poly.entity_id
_entity_poly.type
_entity_poly.pdbx_seq_one_letter_code
_entity_poly.pdbx_strand_id
1 'polypeptide(L)'
;MNQVQIKVSVSQQLNDLLQSKAARLGVPITQLVKHLIIKDVEEEEYPTFQASERTEKRTKKALEEYDKAVTVENIPEFFKNL
;
A
#
# COMPACT_ATOMS: atom_id res chain seq x y z
N MET A 1 -11.28 -5.85 7.40
CA MET A 1 -10.71 -5.42 6.11
C MET A 1 -11.78 -4.61 5.40
N ASN A 2 -11.51 -3.35 5.06
CA ASN A 2 -12.48 -2.53 4.32
C ASN A 2 -12.31 -2.77 2.82
N GLN A 3 -13.30 -3.37 2.19
CA GLN A 3 -13.34 -3.54 0.74
C GLN A 3 -13.97 -2.29 0.11
N VAL A 4 -13.27 -1.65 -0.82
CA VAL A 4 -13.78 -0.53 -1.61
C VAL A 4 -14.18 -1.05 -2.99
N GLN A 5 -15.39 -0.68 -3.46
CA GLN A 5 -15.87 -1.02 -4.80
C GLN A 5 -15.74 0.18 -5.73
N ILE A 6 -15.11 -0.03 -6.88
CA ILE A 6 -15.05 0.97 -7.96
C ILE A 6 -16.03 0.54 -9.07
N LYS A 7 -16.91 1.46 -9.49
CA LYS A 7 -17.83 1.28 -10.62
C LYS A 7 -17.48 2.28 -11.70
N VAL A 8 -17.24 1.79 -12.92
CA VAL A 8 -16.83 2.63 -14.06
C VAL A 8 -17.70 2.29 -15.25
N SER A 9 -18.26 3.33 -15.88
CA SER A 9 -18.91 3.22 -17.18
C SER A 9 -17.86 3.37 -18.27
N VAL A 10 -17.83 2.44 -19.22
CA VAL A 10 -16.91 2.46 -20.37
C VAL A 10 -17.71 2.40 -21.66
N SER A 11 -17.12 2.85 -22.77
CA SER A 11 -17.72 2.66 -24.09
C SER A 11 -17.81 1.18 -24.43
N GLN A 12 -18.79 0.81 -25.26
CA GLN A 12 -18.95 -0.56 -25.75
C GLN A 12 -17.66 -1.07 -26.41
N GLN A 13 -17.05 -0.24 -27.25
CA GLN A 13 -15.80 -0.56 -27.96
C GLN A 13 -14.65 -0.88 -26.99
N LEU A 14 -14.52 -0.12 -25.90
CA LEU A 14 -13.49 -0.40 -24.90
C LEU A 14 -13.77 -1.70 -24.15
N ASN A 15 -15.03 -1.96 -23.81
CA ASN A 15 -15.42 -3.21 -23.18
C ASN A 15 -15.07 -4.42 -24.07
N ASP A 16 -15.37 -4.35 -25.36
CA ASP A 16 -15.09 -5.44 -26.32
C ASP A 16 -13.59 -5.71 -26.44
N LEU A 17 -12.77 -4.65 -26.49
CA LEU A 17 -11.31 -4.75 -26.53
C LEU A 17 -10.74 -5.36 -25.24
N LEU A 18 -11.23 -4.93 -24.08
CA LEU A 18 -10.83 -5.49 -22.78
C LEU A 18 -11.22 -6.96 -22.66
N GLN A 19 -12.42 -7.32 -23.10
CA GLN A 19 -12.90 -8.70 -23.09
C GLN A 19 -12.07 -9.60 -24.01
N SER A 20 -11.76 -9.14 -25.23
CA SER A 20 -10.88 -9.87 -26.17
C SER A 20 -9.48 -10.07 -25.58
N LYS A 21 -8.89 -9.04 -24.97
CA LYS A 21 -7.58 -9.14 -24.31
C LYS A 21 -7.61 -10.12 -23.14
N ALA A 22 -8.63 -10.05 -22.29
CA ALA A 22 -8.79 -10.93 -21.14
C ALA A 22 -8.96 -12.40 -21.56
N ALA A 23 -9.77 -12.64 -22.61
CA ALA A 23 -9.99 -13.97 -23.18
C ALA A 23 -8.68 -14.61 -23.71
N ARG A 24 -7.84 -13.84 -24.42
CA ARG A 24 -6.52 -14.34 -24.87
C ARG A 24 -5.59 -14.73 -23.72
N LEU A 25 -5.75 -14.10 -22.56
CA LEU A 25 -4.98 -14.38 -21.36
C LEU A 25 -5.64 -15.45 -20.48
N GLY A 26 -6.83 -15.94 -20.83
CA GLY A 26 -7.57 -16.92 -20.04
C GLY A 26 -8.06 -16.39 -18.69
N VAL A 27 -8.21 -15.06 -18.53
CA VAL A 27 -8.60 -14.43 -17.27
C VAL A 27 -9.94 -13.69 -17.39
N PRO A 28 -10.69 -13.52 -16.29
CA PRO A 28 -11.83 -12.62 -16.25
C PRO A 28 -11.43 -11.17 -16.52
N ILE A 29 -12.33 -10.41 -17.16
CA ILE A 29 -12.13 -8.98 -17.44
C ILE A 29 -11.81 -8.17 -16.17
N THR A 30 -12.43 -8.53 -15.04
CA THR A 30 -12.20 -7.89 -13.74
C THR A 30 -10.78 -8.08 -13.24
N GLN A 31 -10.16 -9.25 -13.47
CA GLN A 31 -8.76 -9.49 -13.11
C GLN A 31 -7.81 -8.67 -13.99
N LEU A 32 -8.08 -8.60 -15.29
CA LEU A 32 -7.30 -7.76 -16.21
C LEU A 32 -7.36 -6.28 -15.80
N VAL A 33 -8.55 -5.76 -15.53
CA VAL A 33 -8.73 -4.36 -15.09
C VAL A 33 -8.00 -4.11 -13.77
N LYS A 34 -8.13 -5.02 -12.80
CA LYS A 34 -7.41 -4.93 -11.52
C LYS A 34 -5.90 -4.89 -11.72
N HIS A 35 -5.36 -5.76 -12.58
CA HIS A 35 -3.93 -5.77 -12.88
C HIS A 35 -3.46 -4.47 -13.53
N LEU A 36 -4.23 -3.91 -14.47
CA LEU A 36 -3.90 -2.63 -15.11
C LEU A 36 -3.86 -1.49 -14.10
N ILE A 37 -4.86 -1.40 -13.21
CA ILE A 37 -4.90 -0.39 -12.15
C ILE A 37 -3.69 -0.53 -11.23
N ILE A 38 -3.38 -1.76 -10.77
CA ILE A 38 -2.23 -2.00 -9.90
C ILE A 38 -0.95 -1.55 -10.58
N LYS A 39 -0.73 -1.97 -11.83
CA LYS A 39 0.48 -1.64 -12.58
C LYS A 39 0.66 -0.13 -12.81
N ASP A 40 -0.44 0.59 -12.96
CA ASP A 40 -0.44 2.05 -13.13
C ASP A 40 0.01 2.78 -11.85
N VAL A 41 -0.38 2.26 -10.68
CA VAL A 41 -0.05 2.88 -9.37
C VAL A 41 1.14 2.21 -8.66
N GLU A 42 1.70 1.14 -9.20
CA GLU A 42 2.77 0.37 -8.54
C GLU A 42 4.07 1.19 -8.39
N GLU A 43 4.31 2.12 -9.31
CA GLU A 43 5.45 3.05 -9.28
C GLU A 43 5.12 4.38 -8.60
N GLU A 44 3.86 4.64 -8.25
CA GLU A 44 3.50 5.82 -7.47
C GLU A 44 3.89 5.61 -6.01
N GLU A 45 4.96 6.29 -5.57
CA GLU A 45 5.29 6.35 -4.15
C GLU A 45 4.09 6.90 -3.39
N TYR A 46 3.65 6.16 -2.37
CA TYR A 46 2.63 6.62 -1.45
C TYR A 46 3.05 7.99 -0.92
N PRO A 47 2.20 9.04 -1.00
CA PRO A 47 2.62 10.39 -0.67
C PRO A 47 3.19 10.43 0.75
N THR A 48 4.50 10.66 0.85
CA THR A 48 5.16 10.88 2.12
C THR A 48 4.95 12.33 2.52
N PHE A 49 4.30 12.55 3.65
CA PHE A 49 4.17 13.88 4.22
C PHE A 49 5.36 14.18 5.12
N GLN A 50 5.84 15.42 5.08
CA GLN A 50 6.86 15.85 6.03
C GLN A 50 6.32 15.67 7.46
N ALA A 51 7.10 14.99 8.30
CA ALA A 51 6.75 14.82 9.69
C ALA A 51 6.74 16.19 10.40
N SER A 52 5.91 16.34 11.44
CA SER A 52 5.94 17.57 12.24
C SER A 52 7.35 17.81 12.81
N GLU A 53 7.76 19.07 13.00
CA GLU A 53 9.06 19.38 13.64
C GLU A 53 9.27 18.63 14.96
N ARG A 54 8.18 18.44 15.72
CA ARG A 54 8.21 17.71 16.99
C ARG A 54 8.61 16.25 16.77
N THR A 55 8.04 15.62 15.74
CA THR A 55 8.37 14.24 15.36
C THR A 55 9.80 14.17 14.87
N GLU A 56 10.23 15.06 13.96
CA GLU A 56 11.60 15.07 13.45
C GLU A 56 12.64 15.21 14.56
N LYS A 57 12.44 16.14 15.51
CA LYS A 57 13.33 16.35 16.67
C LYS A 57 13.40 15.12 17.58
N ARG A 58 12.25 14.48 17.84
CA ARG A 58 12.20 13.25 18.66
C ARG A 58 12.90 12.09 17.98
N THR A 59 12.71 11.92 16.67
CA THR A 59 13.38 10.86 15.90
C THR A 59 14.89 11.06 15.89
N LYS A 60 15.36 12.29 15.64
CA LYS A 60 16.81 12.61 15.71
C LYS A 60 17.40 12.26 17.08
N LYS A 61 16.75 12.71 18.16
CA LYS A 61 17.19 12.39 19.52
C LYS A 61 17.19 10.88 19.79
N ALA A 62 16.18 10.15 19.34
CA ALA A 62 16.10 8.70 19.51
C ALA A 62 17.22 7.96 18.75
N LEU A 63 17.63 8.45 17.58
CA LEU A 63 18.76 7.91 16.83
C LEU A 63 20.11 8.20 17.51
N GLU A 64 20.26 9.38 18.11
CA GLU A 64 21.44 9.74 18.89
C GLU A 64 21.57 8.93 20.18
N GLU A 65 20.45 8.58 20.82
CA GLU A 65 20.39 7.80 22.07
C GLU A 65 20.17 6.31 21.83
N TYR A 66 20.48 5.80 20.63
CA TYR A 66 20.28 4.40 20.28
C TYR A 66 21.06 3.44 21.20
N ASP A 67 22.22 3.87 21.70
CA ASP A 67 23.04 3.16 22.68
C ASP A 67 22.32 2.95 24.03
N LYS A 68 21.31 3.78 24.34
CA LYS A 68 20.48 3.67 25.53
C LYS A 68 19.24 2.80 25.32
N ALA A 69 19.11 2.15 24.17
CA ALA A 69 17.99 1.27 23.89
C ALA A 69 17.96 0.08 24.87
N VAL A 70 16.77 -0.26 25.36
CA VAL A 70 16.57 -1.44 26.20
C VAL A 70 16.43 -2.65 25.30
N THR A 71 17.31 -3.64 25.49
CA THR A 71 17.19 -4.93 24.80
C THR A 71 16.06 -5.73 25.45
N VAL A 72 15.11 -6.18 24.63
CA VAL A 72 13.95 -6.95 25.08
C VAL A 72 14.08 -8.38 24.59
N GLU A 73 14.25 -9.32 25.52
CA GLU A 73 14.33 -10.75 25.22
C GLU A 73 12.94 -11.41 25.14
N ASN A 74 11.97 -10.90 25.90
CA ASN A 74 10.60 -11.40 25.95
C ASN A 74 9.62 -10.42 25.30
N ILE A 75 9.43 -10.57 23.99
CA ILE A 75 8.54 -9.73 23.19
C ILE A 75 7.08 -9.74 23.70
N PRO A 76 6.46 -10.90 24.02
CA PRO A 76 5.11 -10.94 24.58
C PRO A 76 4.91 -10.15 25.88
N GLU A 77 5.89 -10.18 26.78
CA GLU A 77 5.81 -9.47 28.06
C GLU A 77 5.98 -7.96 27.89
N PHE A 78 6.88 -7.54 26.99
CA PHE A 78 7.08 -6.14 26.65
C PHE A 78 5.80 -5.49 26.11
N PHE A 79 5.09 -6.16 25.20
CA PHE A 79 3.82 -5.63 24.66
C PHE A 79 2.68 -5.58 25.69
N LYS A 80 2.74 -6.33 26.80
CA LYS A 80 1.75 -6.22 27.89
C LYS A 80 1.95 -4.97 28.76
N ASN A 81 3.15 -4.41 28.75
CA ASN A 81 3.56 -3.29 29.60
C ASN A 81 3.76 -1.98 28.81
N LEU A 82 3.35 -1.94 27.54
CA LEU A 82 3.44 -0.80 26.62
C LEU A 82 2.17 0.07 26.65
#